data_AF-A0A2D4S3J4-F1
#
_entry.id   AF-A0A2D4S3J4-F1
#
_cell.length_a   1.000
_cell.length_b   1.000
_cell.length_c   1.000
_cell.angle_alpha   90.00
_cell.angle_beta   90.00
_cell.angle_gamma   90.00
#
_symmetry.space_group_name_H-M   'P 1'
#
loop_
_entity.id
_entity.type
_entity.pdbx_description
1 polymer ?
#
loop_
_entity_poly.entity_id
_entity_poly.type
_entity_poly.pdbx_seq_one_letter_code
_entity_poly.pdbx_strand_id
1 'polypeptide(L)'
;MWFLHCLVFLMSIFKLLNRYMERNQAASQALLGSLDRLPMQDFDDLSEFLWLSVKNCDDGSHFIRLVNDQVVPYKFIVRLLMRLGFDCESSVRLMMDFHRFGVIDVATADYELLVDLKSYIENQAQKQNLHVSVKVLKVG
;
A
#
# COMPACT_ATOMS: atom_id res chain seq x y z
N MET A 1 -4.93 16.26 -46.51
CA MET A 1 -5.91 15.28 -46.01
C MET A 1 -5.40 14.42 -44.83
N TRP A 2 -4.08 14.25 -44.64
CA TRP A 2 -3.49 13.45 -43.55
C TRP A 2 -3.57 14.09 -42.14
N PHE A 3 -3.57 15.42 -42.05
CA PHE A 3 -3.61 16.14 -40.77
C PHE A 3 -4.94 15.98 -39.99
N LEU A 4 -6.07 15.89 -40.70
CA LEU A 4 -7.39 15.76 -40.07
C LEU A 4 -7.58 14.38 -39.43
N HIS A 5 -7.02 13.34 -40.06
CA HIS A 5 -7.07 11.96 -39.55
C HIS A 5 -6.24 11.78 -38.26
N CYS A 6 -5.06 12.41 -38.19
CA CYS A 6 -4.25 12.43 -36.95
C CYS A 6 -4.99 13.10 -35.79
N LEU A 7 -5.69 14.21 -36.05
CA LEU A 7 -6.36 14.99 -35.01
C LEU A 7 -7.58 14.24 -34.43
N VAL A 8 -8.35 13.55 -35.28
CA VAL A 8 -9.48 12.70 -34.85
C VAL A 8 -9.00 11.47 -34.07
N PHE A 9 -7.88 10.88 -34.46
CA PHE A 9 -7.26 9.77 -33.74
C PHE A 9 -6.78 10.19 -32.35
N LEU A 10 -6.10 11.33 -32.25
CA LEU A 10 -5.64 11.90 -30.97
C LEU A 10 -6.81 12.17 -30.02
N MET A 11 -7.89 12.78 -30.54
CA MET A 11 -9.09 13.09 -29.75
C MET A 11 -9.80 11.83 -29.24
N SER A 12 -9.73 10.73 -29.99
CA SER A 12 -10.27 9.43 -29.59
C SER A 12 -9.43 8.79 -28.48
N ILE A 13 -8.10 8.91 -28.54
CA ILE A 13 -7.20 8.46 -27.47
C ILE A 13 -7.44 9.23 -26.17
N PHE A 14 -7.59 10.57 -26.24
CA PHE A 14 -7.89 11.38 -25.05
C PHE A 14 -9.23 11.00 -24.40
N LYS A 15 -10.27 10.72 -25.19
CA LYS A 15 -11.56 10.25 -24.66
C LYS A 15 -11.46 8.88 -24.01
N LEU A 16 -10.66 7.97 -24.57
CA LEU A 16 -10.40 6.66 -24.00
C LEU A 16 -9.64 6.76 -22.68
N LEU A 17 -8.59 7.59 -22.63
CA LEU A 17 -7.84 7.89 -21.40
C LEU A 17 -8.74 8.49 -20.33
N ASN A 18 -9.59 9.47 -20.69
CA ASN A 18 -10.48 10.10 -19.73
C ASN A 18 -11.50 9.10 -19.15
N ARG A 19 -12.12 8.25 -19.98
CA ARG A 19 -13.00 7.18 -19.49
C ARG A 19 -12.26 6.16 -18.62
N TYR A 20 -10.99 5.89 -18.90
CA TYR A 20 -10.17 4.97 -18.11
C TYR A 20 -9.87 5.58 -16.73
N MET A 21 -9.53 6.87 -16.68
CA MET A 21 -9.34 7.62 -15.43
C MET A 21 -10.64 7.70 -14.62
N GLU A 22 -11.78 8.00 -15.26
CA GLU A 22 -13.10 8.02 -14.62
C GLU A 22 -13.47 6.65 -14.04
N ARG A 23 -13.22 5.55 -14.77
CA ARG A 23 -13.45 4.18 -14.26
C ARG A 23 -12.55 3.82 -13.09
N ASN A 24 -11.26 4.17 -13.16
CA ASN A 24 -10.34 3.94 -12.06
C ASN A 24 -10.72 4.78 -10.84
N GLN A 25 -11.15 6.02 -11.04
CA GLN A 25 -11.64 6.88 -9.97
C GLN A 25 -12.91 6.31 -9.33
N ALA A 26 -13.89 5.89 -10.13
CA ALA A 26 -15.11 5.27 -9.63
C ALA A 26 -14.84 3.94 -8.91
N ALA A 27 -13.94 3.11 -9.44
CA ALA A 27 -13.52 1.86 -8.78
C ALA A 27 -12.77 2.14 -7.46
N SER A 28 -11.89 3.13 -7.46
CA SER A 28 -11.16 3.56 -6.26
C SER A 28 -12.13 4.12 -5.21
N GLN A 29 -13.10 4.96 -5.59
CA GLN A 29 -14.13 5.47 -4.70
C GLN A 29 -15.05 4.37 -4.15
N ALA A 30 -15.45 3.40 -4.99
CA ALA A 30 -16.24 2.25 -4.54
C ALA A 30 -15.46 1.37 -3.55
N LEU A 31 -14.16 1.19 -3.79
CA LEU A 31 -13.26 0.51 -2.86
C LEU A 31 -13.14 1.30 -1.56
N LEU A 32 -12.83 2.59 -1.61
CA LEU A 32 -12.72 3.47 -0.44
C LEU A 32 -13.98 3.43 0.42
N GLY A 33 -15.17 3.57 -0.17
CA GLY A 33 -16.44 3.49 0.56
C GLY A 33 -16.70 2.13 1.23
N SER A 34 -16.17 1.03 0.65
CA SER A 34 -16.23 -0.31 1.26
C SER A 34 -15.17 -0.52 2.35
N LEU A 35 -14.03 0.16 2.24
CA LEU A 35 -12.87 0.05 3.13
C LEU A 35 -13.01 0.93 4.37
N ASP A 36 -13.63 2.10 4.26
CA ASP A 36 -13.96 2.99 5.39
C ASP A 36 -14.85 2.31 6.44
N ARG A 37 -15.58 1.26 6.03
CA ARG A 37 -16.47 0.48 6.90
C ARG A 37 -15.83 -0.82 7.39
N LEU A 38 -14.54 -1.06 7.10
CA LEU A 38 -13.89 -2.29 7.53
C LEU A 38 -13.66 -2.28 9.05
N PRO A 39 -14.10 -3.32 9.76
CA PRO A 39 -13.77 -3.48 11.16
C PRO A 39 -12.26 -3.69 11.30
N MET A 40 -11.62 -2.97 12.23
CA MET A 40 -10.20 -3.15 12.55
C MET A 40 -9.95 -4.26 13.59
N GLN A 41 -10.99 -4.91 14.11
CA GLN A 41 -10.94 -5.83 15.26
C GLN A 41 -9.98 -7.02 15.13
N ASP A 42 -9.65 -7.44 13.91
CA ASP A 42 -8.75 -8.60 13.69
C ASP A 42 -7.25 -8.23 13.68
N PHE A 43 -6.89 -6.97 13.94
CA PHE A 43 -5.50 -6.54 14.10
C PHE A 43 -5.23 -6.22 15.57
N ASP A 44 -4.14 -6.77 16.12
CA ASP A 44 -3.70 -6.32 17.43
C ASP A 44 -3.28 -4.85 17.39
N ASP A 45 -3.30 -4.21 18.55
CA ASP A 45 -2.69 -2.91 18.73
C ASP A 45 -1.20 -3.01 18.39
N LEU A 46 -0.80 -2.20 17.40
CA LEU A 46 0.60 -1.89 17.20
C LEU A 46 1.07 -1.16 18.46
N SER A 47 2.17 -1.62 19.06
CA SER A 47 2.76 -0.94 20.20
C SER A 47 2.97 0.53 19.86
N GLU A 48 2.29 1.42 20.58
CA GLU A 48 2.39 2.86 20.38
C GLU A 48 3.85 3.32 20.48
N PHE A 49 4.60 2.71 21.40
CA PHE A 49 6.03 2.90 21.54
C PHE A 49 6.79 2.55 20.26
N LEU A 50 6.56 1.35 19.69
CA LEU A 50 7.25 0.91 18.47
C LEU A 50 6.95 1.86 17.30
N TRP A 51 5.69 2.24 17.12
CA TRP A 51 5.32 3.11 16.01
C TRP A 51 5.89 4.52 16.14
N LEU A 52 5.85 5.10 17.34
CA LEU A 52 6.45 6.40 17.61
C LEU A 52 7.98 6.35 17.44
N SER A 53 8.63 5.28 17.88
CA SER A 53 10.07 5.09 17.68
C SER A 53 10.42 5.02 16.20
N VAL A 54 9.66 4.29 15.37
CA VAL A 54 9.88 4.25 13.92
C VAL A 54 9.65 5.61 13.28
N LYS A 55 8.58 6.33 13.63
CA LYS A 55 8.27 7.64 13.05
C LYS A 55 9.27 8.74 13.42
N ASN A 56 9.79 8.70 14.64
CA ASN A 56 10.72 9.70 15.17
C ASN A 56 12.19 9.27 15.01
N CYS A 57 12.44 8.17 14.30
CA CYS A 57 13.79 7.73 14.01
C CYS A 57 14.40 8.65 12.96
N ASP A 58 15.41 9.40 13.35
CA ASP A 58 16.22 10.22 12.42
C ASP A 58 17.19 9.36 11.59
N ASP A 59 17.42 8.12 12.00
CA ASP A 59 18.24 7.16 11.25
C ASP A 59 17.43 6.50 10.13
N GLY A 60 17.55 7.08 8.94
CA GLY A 60 17.03 6.50 7.71
C GLY A 60 17.93 5.40 7.12
N SER A 61 18.75 4.70 7.91
CA SER A 61 19.74 3.74 7.40
C SER A 61 19.14 2.48 6.81
N HIS A 62 17.90 2.13 7.17
CA HIS A 62 17.19 0.96 6.67
C HIS A 62 15.74 1.30 6.34
N PHE A 63 15.11 0.43 5.55
CA PHE A 63 13.69 0.49 5.24
C PHE A 63 13.05 -0.89 5.23
N ILE A 64 11.76 -0.93 5.55
CA ILE A 64 10.95 -2.14 5.50
C ILE A 64 10.13 -2.18 4.21
N ARG A 65 10.27 -3.28 3.48
CA ARG A 65 9.62 -3.53 2.20
C ARG A 65 8.68 -4.72 2.32
N LEU A 66 7.44 -4.52 1.90
CA LEU A 66 6.51 -5.62 1.64
C LEU A 66 6.73 -6.14 0.23
N VAL A 67 6.77 -7.46 0.08
CA VAL A 67 6.91 -8.14 -1.20
C VAL A 67 5.70 -9.04 -1.42
N ASN A 68 5.08 -8.89 -2.59
CA ASN A 68 3.91 -9.63 -3.02
C ASN A 68 4.37 -10.98 -3.60
N ASP A 69 4.57 -11.97 -2.73
CA ASP A 69 4.98 -13.33 -3.12
C ASP A 69 3.81 -14.32 -3.22
N GLN A 70 2.61 -13.91 -2.82
CA GLN A 70 1.37 -14.71 -2.84
C GLN A 70 0.14 -13.82 -3.06
N VAL A 71 -1.05 -14.41 -3.24
CA VAL A 71 -2.31 -13.65 -3.36
C VAL A 71 -2.75 -13.15 -1.97
N VAL A 72 -2.18 -12.03 -1.52
CA VAL A 72 -2.61 -11.37 -0.28
C VAL A 72 -3.88 -10.55 -0.56
N PRO A 73 -4.97 -10.72 0.21
CA PRO A 73 -6.19 -9.94 0.01
C PRO A 73 -5.92 -8.44 0.15
N TYR A 74 -6.40 -7.63 -0.80
CA TYR A 74 -6.24 -6.17 -0.76
C TYR A 74 -6.77 -5.56 0.55
N LYS A 75 -7.85 -6.12 1.11
CA LYS A 75 -8.43 -5.68 2.39
C LYS A 75 -7.44 -5.80 3.54
N PHE A 76 -6.63 -6.87 3.55
CA PHE A 76 -5.59 -7.06 4.56
C PHE A 76 -4.52 -5.97 4.43
N ILE A 77 -4.02 -5.74 3.22
CA ILE A 77 -2.97 -4.72 2.98
C ILE A 77 -3.45 -3.32 3.35
N VAL A 78 -4.67 -2.93 2.96
CA VAL A 78 -5.23 -1.62 3.33
C VAL A 78 -5.36 -1.49 4.84
N ARG A 79 -5.90 -2.50 5.53
CA ARG A 79 -6.04 -2.47 6.99
C ARG A 79 -4.69 -2.40 7.69
N LEU A 80 -3.71 -3.16 7.20
CA LEU A 80 -2.35 -3.13 7.70
C LEU A 80 -1.77 -1.71 7.58
N LEU A 81 -1.85 -1.09 6.41
CA LEU A 81 -1.32 0.26 6.19
C LEU A 81 -2.04 1.30 7.07
N MET A 82 -3.37 1.22 7.18
CA MET A 82 -4.11 2.10 8.09
C MET A 82 -3.70 1.90 9.55
N ARG A 83 -3.39 0.66 9.94
CA ARG A 83 -2.88 0.33 11.29
C ARG A 83 -1.48 0.88 11.53
N LEU A 84 -0.67 0.94 10.49
CA LEU A 84 0.60 1.65 10.44
C LEU A 84 0.39 3.17 10.26
N GLY A 85 -0.79 3.72 10.55
CA GLY A 85 -1.03 5.16 10.61
C GLY A 85 -1.05 5.90 9.26
N PHE A 86 -1.14 5.19 8.14
CA PHE A 86 -1.49 5.81 6.86
C PHE A 86 -2.99 6.14 6.83
N ASP A 87 -3.38 7.23 6.17
CA ASP A 87 -4.80 7.49 5.91
C ASP A 87 -5.38 6.47 4.91
N CYS A 88 -6.70 6.40 4.81
CA CYS A 88 -7.39 5.43 3.96
C CYS A 88 -7.02 5.59 2.47
N GLU A 89 -6.92 6.82 1.98
CA GLU A 89 -6.59 7.10 0.58
C GLU A 89 -5.15 6.68 0.25
N SER A 90 -4.19 7.09 1.08
CA SER A 90 -2.79 6.68 0.97
C SER A 90 -2.64 5.16 1.05
N SER A 91 -3.38 4.51 1.95
CA SER A 91 -3.38 3.05 2.11
C SER A 91 -3.89 2.33 0.86
N VAL A 92 -4.97 2.83 0.25
CA VAL A 92 -5.48 2.28 -1.01
C VAL A 92 -4.49 2.48 -2.15
N ARG A 93 -3.89 3.66 -2.25
CA ARG A 93 -2.89 3.94 -3.29
C ARG A 93 -1.68 3.02 -3.17
N LEU A 94 -1.13 2.88 -1.96
CA LEU A 94 -0.02 1.96 -1.69
C LEU A 94 -0.40 0.51 -1.93
N MET A 95 -1.62 0.09 -1.60
CA MET A 95 -2.11 -1.24 -1.95
C MET A 95 -2.15 -1.45 -3.47
N MET A 96 -2.61 -0.47 -4.24
CA MET A 96 -2.60 -0.54 -5.71
C MET A 96 -1.18 -0.65 -6.25
N ASP A 97 -0.24 0.12 -5.69
CA ASP A 97 1.18 0.06 -6.05
C ASP A 97 1.79 -1.31 -5.70
N PHE A 98 1.47 -1.85 -4.52
CA PHE A 98 1.88 -3.20 -4.10
C PHE A 98 1.39 -4.27 -5.07
N HIS A 99 0.15 -4.16 -5.53
CA HIS A 99 -0.42 -5.11 -6.48
C HIS A 99 0.13 -4.94 -7.90
N ARG A 100 0.51 -3.70 -8.28
CA ARG A 100 1.03 -3.36 -9.62
C ARG A 100 2.50 -3.69 -9.77
N PHE A 101 3.32 -3.34 -8.78
CA PHE A 101 4.78 -3.47 -8.83
C PHE A 101 5.29 -4.69 -8.06
N GLY A 102 4.43 -5.33 -7.27
CA GLY A 102 4.78 -6.48 -6.44
C GLY A 102 5.57 -6.12 -5.19
N VAL A 103 5.85 -4.84 -4.94
CA VAL A 103 6.60 -4.38 -3.77
C VAL A 103 6.15 -2.98 -3.36
N ILE A 104 6.20 -2.69 -2.05
CA ILE A 104 6.11 -1.33 -1.51
C ILE A 104 7.05 -1.15 -0.33
N ASP A 105 7.58 0.06 -0.17
CA ASP A 105 8.34 0.48 1.01
C ASP A 105 7.38 1.19 1.97
N VAL A 106 7.44 0.83 3.25
CA VAL A 106 6.41 1.23 4.23
C VAL A 106 6.95 2.16 5.31
N ALA A 107 8.19 1.96 5.74
CA ALA A 107 8.82 2.81 6.75
C ALA A 107 10.35 2.74 6.64
N THR A 108 11.00 3.77 7.14
CA THR A 108 12.47 3.87 7.31
C THR A 108 12.78 4.11 8.78
N ALA A 109 13.76 3.39 9.33
CA ALA A 109 14.24 3.55 10.71
C ALA A 109 15.51 2.72 10.92
N ASP A 110 16.03 2.75 12.16
CA ASP A 110 17.05 1.83 12.66
C ASP A 110 16.68 0.35 12.40
N TYR A 111 17.69 -0.48 12.13
CA TYR A 111 17.50 -1.90 11.82
C TYR A 111 16.68 -2.64 12.90
N GLU A 112 16.98 -2.41 14.18
CA GLU A 112 16.31 -3.10 15.30
C GLU A 112 14.81 -2.78 15.35
N LEU A 113 14.44 -1.51 15.19
CA LEU A 113 13.04 -1.07 15.14
C LEU A 113 12.30 -1.69 13.95
N LEU A 114 12.96 -1.81 12.80
CA LEU A 114 12.36 -2.41 11.62
C LEU A 114 12.22 -3.94 11.74
N VAL A 115 13.08 -4.61 12.51
CA VAL A 115 12.95 -6.04 12.81
C VAL A 115 11.73 -6.29 13.71
N ASP A 116 11.49 -5.43 14.69
CA ASP A 116 10.29 -5.50 15.54
C ASP A 116 9.03 -5.23 14.73
N LEU A 117 9.05 -4.20 13.87
CA LEU A 117 7.95 -3.89 12.97
C LEU A 117 7.68 -5.02 11.98
N LYS A 118 8.74 -5.64 11.45
CA LYS A 118 8.63 -6.83 10.60
C LYS A 118 7.91 -7.95 11.34
N SER A 119 8.33 -8.25 12.55
CA SER A 119 7.75 -9.31 13.38
C SER A 119 6.27 -9.04 13.66
N TYR A 120 5.90 -7.78 13.92
CA TYR A 120 4.50 -7.38 14.05
C TYR A 120 3.70 -7.71 12.78
N ILE A 121 4.17 -7.27 11.60
CA ILE A 121 3.45 -7.46 10.33
C ILE A 121 3.26 -8.95 10.02
N GLU A 122 4.31 -9.75 10.17
CA GLU A 122 4.27 -11.20 9.93
C GLU A 122 3.29 -11.89 10.89
N ASN A 123 3.27 -11.51 12.16
CA ASN A 123 2.32 -12.02 13.14
C ASN A 123 0.86 -11.66 12.79
N GLN A 124 0.59 -10.44 12.32
CA GLN A 124 -0.76 -10.05 11.89
C GLN A 124 -1.24 -10.87 10.69
N ALA A 125 -0.34 -11.13 9.74
CA ALA A 125 -0.65 -12.00 8.59
C ALA A 125 -0.95 -13.43 9.05
N GLN A 126 -0.11 -13.99 9.91
CA GLN A 126 -0.26 -15.36 10.41
C GLN A 126 -1.56 -15.57 11.17
N LYS A 127 -1.99 -14.60 11.99
CA LYS A 127 -3.28 -14.65 12.72
C LYS A 127 -4.49 -14.80 11.80
N GLN A 128 -4.38 -14.34 10.55
CA GLN A 128 -5.43 -14.44 9.55
C GLN A 128 -5.19 -15.57 8.54
N ASN A 129 -4.24 -16.48 8.83
CA ASN A 129 -3.78 -17.55 7.94
C ASN A 129 -3.26 -17.03 6.59
N LEU A 130 -2.65 -15.85 6.60
CA LEU A 130 -2.02 -15.21 5.45
C LEU A 130 -0.50 -15.26 5.58
N HIS A 131 0.18 -15.18 4.43
CA HIS A 131 1.62 -14.99 4.36
C HIS A 131 1.91 -13.66 3.66
N VAL A 132 2.75 -12.84 4.28
CA VAL A 132 3.25 -11.59 3.68
C VAL A 132 4.76 -11.61 3.79
N SER A 133 5.46 -11.53 2.67
CA SER A 133 6.92 -11.44 2.69
C SER A 133 7.35 -10.02 3.08
N VAL A 134 8.12 -9.93 4.16
CA VAL A 134 8.61 -8.66 4.70
C VAL A 134 10.13 -8.68 4.74
N LYS A 135 10.76 -7.66 4.16
CA LYS A 135 12.21 -7.51 4.07
C LYS A 135 12.66 -6.21 4.71
N VAL A 136 13.70 -6.29 5.55
CA VAL A 136 14.43 -5.11 6.02
C VAL A 136 15.66 -4.97 5.14
N LEU A 137 15.83 -3.80 4.54
CA LEU A 137 16.88 -3.52 3.57
C LEU A 137 17.64 -2.27 4.00
N LYS A 138 18.96 -2.26 3.77
CA LYS A 138 19.80 -1.09 4.03
C LYS A 138 19.60 -0.04 2.94
N VAL A 139 19.50 1.23 3.32
CA VAL A 139 19.54 2.38 2.43
C VAL A 139 20.98 2.54 1.94
N GLY A 140 21.16 2.53 0.62
CA GLY A 140 22.46 2.62 -0.05
C GLY A 140 23.01 4.03 -0.09
#